data_AF-A0A8T2H825-F1
#
_entry.id   AF-A0A8T2H825-F1
#
_cell.length_a   1.000
_cell.length_b   1.000
_cell.length_c   1.000
_cell.angle_alpha   90.00
_cell.angle_beta   90.00
_cell.angle_gamma   90.00
#
_symmetry.space_group_name_H-M   'P 1'
#
loop_
_entity.id
_entity.type
_entity.pdbx_description
1 polymer ?
#
loop_
_entity_poly.entity_id
_entity_poly.type
_entity_poly.pdbx_seq_one_letter_code
_entity_poly.pdbx_strand_id
1 'polypeptide(L)'
;MVVGYRQWCNKLWNAVRFAMMKLGDGYTPPVQTLRPETMTFSCQWILSVLNKTISNTVDSLNAFELLDAANTVYAWWQYQFCDVFIEAIKPSFAADNQSRIHAQDALWVCLETGLRLLHPFMPYITEELWQRLPSSQDSERKASIMICDYPSSIEMWTNEKVETEMDMVLATVKTLRALRAAESLKRQRNEKFHAFALSGNALTLGIVKPHELEIRTLANLSSFEVMLRGEDKAFVVCWEEIEIWISYNVLYFILCKLCPSF
;
A
#
# COMPACT_ATOMS: atom_id res chain seq x y z
N MET A 1 -8.72 -23.80 10.52
CA MET A 1 -8.02 -22.87 11.44
C MET A 1 -6.50 -22.93 11.32
N VAL A 2 -5.82 -24.07 11.49
CA VAL A 2 -4.34 -24.18 11.42
C VAL A 2 -3.72 -23.72 10.08
N VAL A 3 -4.41 -23.95 8.96
CA VAL A 3 -3.92 -23.57 7.61
C VAL A 3 -3.82 -22.05 7.44
N GLY A 4 -4.76 -21.28 8.01
CA GLY A 4 -4.76 -19.81 7.92
C GLY A 4 -3.56 -19.19 8.65
N TYR A 5 -3.25 -19.69 9.86
CA TYR A 5 -2.07 -19.24 10.61
C TYR A 5 -0.76 -19.56 9.90
N ARG A 6 -0.64 -20.74 9.28
CA ARG A 6 0.56 -21.09 8.49
C ARG A 6 0.73 -20.18 7.27
N GLN A 7 -0.36 -19.90 6.56
CA GLN A 7 -0.34 -18.98 5.43
C GLN A 7 0.05 -17.55 5.86
N TRP A 8 -0.44 -17.11 7.02
CA TRP A 8 -0.06 -15.84 7.61
C TRP A 8 1.44 -15.75 7.95
N CYS A 9 1.97 -16.75 8.67
CA CYS A 9 3.40 -16.82 8.99
C CYS A 9 4.27 -16.78 7.73
N ASN A 10 3.87 -17.50 6.67
CA ASN A 10 4.56 -17.47 5.39
C ASN A 10 4.50 -16.08 4.73
N LYS A 11 3.37 -15.36 4.84
CA LYS A 11 3.23 -14.00 4.32
C LYS A 11 4.16 -13.03 5.04
N LEU A 12 4.20 -13.08 6.38
CA LEU A 12 5.09 -12.25 7.20
C LEU A 12 6.56 -12.52 6.86
N TRP A 13 6.95 -13.80 6.76
CA TRP A 13 8.29 -14.20 6.35
C TRP A 13 8.65 -13.65 4.96
N ASN A 14 7.74 -13.78 3.98
CA ASN A 14 7.99 -13.27 2.62
C ASN A 14 8.11 -11.75 2.57
N ALA A 15 7.32 -11.02 3.38
CA ALA A 15 7.41 -9.57 3.48
C ALA A 15 8.78 -9.13 4.04
N VAL A 16 9.23 -9.74 5.13
CA VAL A 16 10.55 -9.46 5.71
C VAL A 16 11.67 -9.86 4.75
N ARG A 17 11.57 -11.03 4.09
CA ARG A 17 12.55 -11.45 3.09
C ARG A 17 12.64 -10.48 1.91
N PHE A 18 11.50 -10.00 1.41
CA PHE A 18 11.47 -8.97 0.37
C PHE A 18 12.18 -7.70 0.85
N ALA A 19 11.90 -7.27 2.07
CA ALA A 19 12.50 -6.07 2.62
C ALA A 19 14.01 -6.18 2.81
N MET A 20 14.50 -7.29 3.37
CA MET A 20 15.95 -7.52 3.53
C MET A 20 16.68 -7.41 2.19
N MET A 21 16.09 -7.94 1.11
CA MET A 21 16.64 -7.82 -0.25
C MET A 21 16.64 -6.37 -0.76
N LYS A 22 15.67 -5.55 -0.36
CA LYS A 22 15.54 -4.15 -0.80
C LYS A 22 16.34 -3.16 0.03
N LEU A 23 16.53 -3.43 1.32
CA LEU A 23 17.45 -2.70 2.18
C LEU A 23 18.89 -2.91 1.67
N GLY A 24 19.26 -4.16 1.39
CA GLY A 24 20.57 -4.51 0.86
C GLY A 24 21.69 -4.46 1.90
N ASP A 25 22.87 -4.91 1.51
CA ASP A 25 24.03 -4.98 2.39
C ASP A 25 24.55 -3.56 2.69
N GLY A 26 24.67 -3.24 3.99
CA GLY A 26 25.16 -1.93 4.45
C GLY A 26 24.08 -0.85 4.66
N TYR A 27 22.80 -1.18 4.49
CA TYR A 27 21.73 -0.28 4.92
C TYR A 27 21.83 0.01 6.42
N THR A 28 21.79 1.29 6.77
CA THR A 28 21.78 1.75 8.16
C THR A 28 20.41 2.36 8.46
N PRO A 29 19.70 1.87 9.48
CA PRO A 29 18.41 2.44 9.87
C PRO A 29 18.49 3.92 10.26
N PRO A 30 17.41 4.68 10.07
CA PRO A 30 17.34 6.07 10.50
C PRO A 30 17.46 6.17 12.03
N VAL A 31 18.33 7.06 12.51
CA VAL A 31 18.50 7.36 13.94
C VAL A 31 17.44 8.34 14.44
N GLN A 32 16.97 9.21 13.55
CA GLN A 32 15.94 10.21 13.84
C GLN A 32 14.58 9.73 13.35
N THR A 33 13.52 10.18 14.01
CA THR A 33 12.15 9.99 13.55
C THR A 33 11.99 10.53 12.13
N LEU A 34 11.43 9.69 11.24
CA LEU A 34 11.15 10.06 9.86
C LEU A 34 10.20 11.25 9.80
N ARG A 35 10.46 12.16 8.86
CA ARG A 35 9.63 13.33 8.55
C ARG A 35 8.82 13.06 7.29
N PRO A 36 7.53 12.66 7.41
CA PRO A 36 6.74 12.28 6.25
C PRO A 36 6.71 13.37 5.17
N GLU A 37 6.69 14.64 5.55
CA GLU A 37 6.53 15.78 4.64
C GLU A 37 7.60 15.85 3.54
N THR A 38 8.78 15.27 3.78
CA THR A 38 9.86 15.21 2.78
C THR A 38 9.85 13.93 1.96
N MET A 39 9.05 12.93 2.35
CA MET A 39 9.03 11.60 1.74
C MET A 39 8.07 11.54 0.54
N THR A 40 8.13 10.44 -0.20
CA THR A 40 7.18 10.19 -1.29
C THR A 40 5.77 9.94 -0.75
N PHE A 41 4.76 10.19 -1.60
CA PHE A 41 3.34 10.03 -1.23
C PHE A 41 3.03 8.67 -0.58
N SER A 42 3.48 7.57 -1.19
CA SER A 42 3.27 6.23 -0.63
C SER A 42 3.93 6.02 0.75
N CYS A 43 5.08 6.67 1.00
CA CYS A 43 5.77 6.61 2.29
C CYS A 43 5.06 7.47 3.36
N GLN A 44 4.56 8.64 2.97
CA GLN A 44 3.72 9.47 3.85
C GLN A 44 2.48 8.72 4.31
N TRP A 45 1.80 8.10 3.35
CA TRP A 45 0.57 7.37 3.60
C TRP A 45 0.76 6.22 4.60
N ILE A 46 1.76 5.36 4.38
CA ILE A 46 1.93 4.19 5.25
C ILE A 46 2.31 4.59 6.68
N LEU A 47 3.07 5.67 6.87
CA LEU A 47 3.42 6.17 8.21
C LEU A 47 2.19 6.71 8.94
N SER A 48 1.31 7.46 8.24
CA SER A 48 0.04 7.93 8.83
C SER A 48 -0.86 6.78 9.26
N VAL A 49 -1.07 5.80 8.37
CA VAL A 49 -1.93 4.67 8.67
C VAL A 49 -1.32 3.75 9.74
N LEU A 50 0.01 3.58 9.75
CA LEU A 50 0.72 2.90 10.84
C LEU A 50 0.50 3.62 12.17
N ASN A 51 0.60 4.96 12.20
CA ASN A 51 0.39 5.74 13.41
C ASN A 51 -1.02 5.54 13.99
N LYS A 52 -2.04 5.60 13.13
CA LYS A 52 -3.42 5.29 13.50
C LYS A 52 -3.60 3.85 14.01
N THR A 53 -2.90 2.90 13.39
CA THR A 53 -2.89 1.50 13.81
C THR A 53 -2.26 1.34 15.19
N ILE A 54 -1.16 2.06 15.49
CA ILE A 54 -0.53 2.07 16.82
C ILE A 54 -1.55 2.55 17.86
N SER A 55 -2.16 3.73 17.65
CA SER A 55 -3.13 4.29 18.59
C SER A 55 -4.27 3.32 18.86
N ASN A 56 -4.92 2.82 17.81
CA ASN A 56 -6.04 1.88 17.94
C ASN A 56 -5.64 0.59 18.66
N THR A 57 -4.45 0.05 18.38
CA THR A 57 -3.97 -1.17 19.04
C THR A 57 -3.71 -0.93 20.51
N VAL A 58 -3.05 0.19 20.86
CA VAL A 58 -2.77 0.57 22.25
C VAL A 58 -4.07 0.80 23.02
N ASP A 59 -5.05 1.47 22.42
CA ASP A 59 -6.35 1.72 23.03
C ASP A 59 -7.10 0.41 23.31
N SER A 60 -7.17 -0.51 22.34
CA SER A 60 -7.79 -1.83 22.54
C SER A 60 -7.03 -2.66 23.58
N LEU A 61 -5.69 -2.61 23.63
CA LEU A 61 -4.93 -3.29 24.68
C LEU A 61 -5.21 -2.73 26.07
N ASN A 62 -5.31 -1.40 26.21
CA ASN A 62 -5.67 -0.73 27.46
C ASN A 62 -7.10 -1.07 27.90
N ALA A 63 -8.00 -1.28 26.95
CA ALA A 63 -9.38 -1.72 27.18
C ALA A 63 -9.52 -3.24 27.43
N PHE A 64 -8.41 -4.00 27.40
CA PHE A 64 -8.40 -5.47 27.46
C PHE A 64 -9.14 -6.16 26.29
N GLU A 65 -9.35 -5.47 25.18
CA GLU A 65 -9.95 -5.96 23.94
C GLU A 65 -8.90 -6.62 23.04
N LEU A 66 -8.34 -7.74 23.52
CA LEU A 66 -7.20 -8.41 22.85
C LEU A 66 -7.49 -8.86 21.41
N LEU A 67 -8.74 -9.24 21.14
CA LEU A 67 -9.17 -9.66 19.79
C LEU A 67 -9.15 -8.47 18.82
N ASP A 68 -9.62 -7.31 19.24
CA ASP A 68 -9.66 -6.11 18.41
C ASP A 68 -8.26 -5.53 18.21
N ALA A 69 -7.42 -5.55 19.25
CA ALA A 69 -6.01 -5.21 19.13
C ALA A 69 -5.30 -6.12 18.11
N ALA A 70 -5.49 -7.44 18.21
CA ALA A 70 -4.92 -8.39 17.26
C ALA A 70 -5.43 -8.09 15.84
N ASN A 71 -6.76 -8.04 15.64
CA ASN A 71 -7.38 -7.84 14.33
C ASN A 71 -6.91 -6.54 13.67
N THR A 72 -6.73 -5.46 14.45
CA THR A 72 -6.23 -4.18 13.96
C THR A 72 -4.82 -4.31 13.38
N VAL A 73 -3.91 -4.96 14.11
CA VAL A 73 -2.52 -5.19 13.64
C VAL A 73 -2.49 -6.15 12.46
N TYR A 74 -3.27 -7.23 12.49
CA TYR A 74 -3.38 -8.19 11.39
C TYR A 74 -3.90 -7.52 10.11
N ALA A 75 -4.95 -6.69 10.23
CA ALA A 75 -5.51 -5.96 9.10
C ALA A 75 -4.46 -5.05 8.48
N TRP A 76 -3.75 -4.24 9.30
CA TRP A 76 -2.69 -3.36 8.84
C TRP A 76 -1.59 -4.09 8.05
N TRP A 77 -1.08 -5.19 8.59
CA TRP A 77 -0.06 -6.01 7.93
C TRP A 77 -0.55 -6.56 6.58
N GLN A 78 -1.78 -7.05 6.55
CA GLN A 78 -2.37 -7.69 5.38
C GLN A 78 -2.64 -6.66 4.28
N TYR A 79 -3.50 -5.69 4.57
CA TYR A 79 -4.17 -4.89 3.54
C TYR A 79 -3.39 -3.60 3.23
N GLN A 80 -2.77 -2.97 4.22
CA GLN A 80 -2.09 -1.69 4.02
C GLN A 80 -0.60 -1.90 3.73
N PHE A 81 0.07 -2.72 4.53
CA PHE A 81 1.51 -2.94 4.34
C PHE A 81 1.81 -3.90 3.17
N CYS A 82 1.32 -5.14 3.22
CA CYS A 82 1.69 -6.15 2.23
C CYS A 82 0.98 -5.97 0.88
N ASP A 83 -0.34 -5.76 0.87
CA ASP A 83 -1.13 -5.73 -0.37
C ASP A 83 -0.97 -4.39 -1.14
N VAL A 84 -0.62 -3.31 -0.43
CA VAL A 84 -0.53 -1.96 -1.00
C VAL A 84 0.88 -1.39 -0.90
N PHE A 85 1.41 -1.11 0.29
CA PHE A 85 2.67 -0.36 0.42
C PHE A 85 3.85 -1.05 -0.26
N ILE A 86 4.06 -2.35 0.01
CA ILE A 86 5.14 -3.14 -0.62
C ILE A 86 5.06 -3.08 -2.15
N GLU A 87 3.86 -3.12 -2.72
CA GLU A 87 3.65 -3.03 -4.17
C GLU A 87 3.91 -1.61 -4.68
N ALA A 88 3.41 -0.59 -3.97
CA ALA A 88 3.52 0.82 -4.34
C ALA A 88 4.97 1.32 -4.37
N ILE A 89 5.85 0.83 -3.49
CA ILE A 89 7.25 1.26 -3.44
C ILE A 89 8.17 0.54 -4.43
N LYS A 90 7.71 -0.52 -5.13
CA LYS A 90 8.57 -1.25 -6.09
C LYS A 90 9.24 -0.34 -7.14
N PRO A 91 8.55 0.65 -7.73
CA PRO A 91 9.16 1.58 -8.68
C PRO A 91 10.27 2.46 -8.06
N SER A 92 10.20 2.75 -6.75
CA SER A 92 11.23 3.54 -6.06
C SER A 92 12.60 2.88 -6.07
N PHE A 93 12.67 1.56 -6.26
CA PHE A 93 13.92 0.81 -6.33
C PHE A 93 14.50 0.68 -7.75
N ALA A 94 13.89 1.30 -8.76
CA ALA A 94 14.36 1.23 -10.14
C ALA A 94 15.57 2.13 -10.42
N ALA A 95 15.75 3.21 -9.63
CA ALA A 95 16.84 4.16 -9.76
C ALA A 95 17.44 4.48 -8.39
N ASP A 96 18.70 4.91 -8.37
CA ASP A 96 19.40 5.29 -7.15
C ASP A 96 19.18 6.77 -6.86
N ASN A 97 18.07 7.09 -6.20
CA ASN A 97 17.65 8.46 -5.91
C ASN A 97 17.01 8.56 -4.52
N GLN A 98 16.59 9.77 -4.13
CA GLN A 98 15.93 10.02 -2.84
C GLN A 98 14.67 9.18 -2.62
N SER A 99 13.92 8.84 -3.68
CA SER A 99 12.74 7.96 -3.57
C SER A 99 13.11 6.57 -3.04
N ARG A 100 14.28 6.05 -3.43
CA ARG A 100 14.80 4.78 -2.92
C ARG A 100 15.07 4.86 -1.41
N ILE A 101 15.73 5.93 -0.96
CA ILE A 101 16.06 6.13 0.47
C ILE A 101 14.77 6.24 1.27
N HIS A 102 13.82 7.08 0.83
CA HIS A 102 12.51 7.19 1.47
C HIS A 102 11.79 5.84 1.58
N ALA A 103 11.81 5.05 0.50
CA ALA A 103 11.19 3.73 0.49
C ALA A 103 11.90 2.74 1.44
N GLN A 104 13.23 2.73 1.50
CA GLN A 104 14.00 1.89 2.41
C GLN A 104 13.70 2.24 3.87
N ASP A 105 13.72 3.52 4.21
CA ASP A 105 13.48 4.01 5.56
C ASP A 105 12.06 3.75 6.05
N ALA A 106 11.05 4.09 5.24
CA ALA A 106 9.67 3.79 5.57
C ALA A 106 9.44 2.28 5.70
N LEU A 107 10.04 1.47 4.81
CA LEU A 107 9.94 0.01 4.85
C LEU A 107 10.55 -0.57 6.13
N TRP A 108 11.74 -0.12 6.53
CA TRP A 108 12.37 -0.57 7.77
C TRP A 108 11.55 -0.17 9.00
N VAL A 109 11.12 1.08 9.09
CA VAL A 109 10.30 1.58 10.21
C VAL A 109 8.98 0.81 10.34
N CYS A 110 8.32 0.54 9.21
CA CYS A 110 7.08 -0.24 9.20
C CYS A 110 7.28 -1.68 9.68
N LEU A 111 8.37 -2.33 9.27
CA LEU A 111 8.66 -3.70 9.71
C LEU A 111 9.01 -3.76 11.19
N GLU A 112 9.91 -2.89 11.64
CA GLU A 112 10.37 -2.84 13.02
C GLU A 112 9.18 -2.60 13.96
N THR A 113 8.39 -1.56 13.66
CA THR A 113 7.21 -1.18 14.46
C THR A 113 6.10 -2.21 14.34
N GLY A 114 5.81 -2.70 13.13
CA GLY A 114 4.77 -3.69 12.88
C GLY A 114 5.05 -5.03 13.55
N LEU A 115 6.33 -5.45 13.63
CA LEU A 115 6.71 -6.67 14.34
C LEU A 115 6.56 -6.49 15.85
N ARG A 116 6.90 -5.31 16.40
CA ARG A 116 6.66 -4.99 17.81
C ARG A 116 5.17 -4.97 18.15
N LEU A 117 4.32 -4.38 17.30
CA LEU A 117 2.87 -4.41 17.49
C LEU A 117 2.31 -5.83 17.53
N LEU A 118 2.82 -6.71 16.65
CA LEU A 118 2.34 -8.08 16.51
C LEU A 118 2.89 -9.04 17.58
N HIS A 119 3.98 -8.65 18.26
CA HIS A 119 4.73 -9.52 19.17
C HIS A 119 3.90 -10.14 20.31
N PRO A 120 2.99 -9.42 20.99
CA PRO A 120 2.13 -10.01 22.03
C PRO A 120 1.27 -11.17 21.53
N PHE A 121 0.98 -11.23 20.24
CA PHE A 121 0.12 -12.25 19.62
C PHE A 121 0.91 -13.37 18.94
N MET A 122 2.14 -13.10 18.50
CA MET A 122 2.96 -14.03 17.70
C MET A 122 4.44 -14.01 18.12
N PRO A 123 4.79 -14.32 19.38
CA PRO A 123 6.09 -13.98 19.95
C PRO A 123 7.28 -14.64 19.25
N TYR A 124 7.18 -15.93 18.91
CA TYR A 124 8.32 -16.68 18.36
C TYR A 124 8.73 -16.23 16.95
N ILE A 125 7.75 -16.04 16.05
CA ILE A 125 8.06 -15.65 14.66
C ILE A 125 8.48 -14.18 14.57
N THR A 126 7.86 -13.31 15.37
CA THR A 126 8.21 -11.89 15.39
C THR A 126 9.58 -11.66 16.00
N GLU A 127 9.98 -12.42 17.03
CA GLU A 127 11.35 -12.42 17.55
C GLU A 127 12.34 -12.82 16.45
N GLU A 128 12.13 -13.97 15.84
CA GLU A 128 13.02 -14.50 14.80
C GLU A 128 13.16 -13.53 13.61
N LEU A 129 12.07 -12.91 13.18
CA LEU A 129 12.08 -11.94 12.09
C LEU A 129 12.70 -10.60 12.49
N TRP A 130 12.44 -10.12 13.71
CA TRP A 130 12.95 -8.84 14.17
C TRP A 130 14.47 -8.87 14.28
N GLN A 131 15.04 -9.95 14.83
CA GLN A 131 16.50 -10.13 14.94
C GLN A 131 17.24 -10.07 13.59
N ARG A 132 16.56 -10.36 12.48
CA ARG A 132 17.13 -10.28 11.12
C ARG A 132 17.20 -8.87 10.56
N LEU A 133 16.37 -7.94 11.06
CA LEU A 133 16.37 -6.57 10.55
C LEU A 133 17.72 -5.90 10.82
N PRO A 134 18.22 -5.03 9.93
CA PRO A 134 19.40 -4.22 10.20
C PRO A 134 19.22 -3.37 11.45
N SER A 135 20.30 -3.13 12.19
CA SER A 135 20.33 -2.25 13.36
C SER A 135 21.33 -1.13 13.13
N SER A 136 21.07 0.05 13.70
CA SER A 136 22.01 1.17 13.64
C SER A 136 23.23 0.87 14.53
N GLN A 137 24.42 1.27 14.09
CA GLN A 137 25.65 1.12 14.87
C GLN A 137 25.65 1.98 16.14
N ASP A 138 24.90 3.08 16.13
CA ASP A 138 24.86 4.06 17.21
C ASP A 138 23.81 3.75 18.30
N SER A 139 23.01 2.69 18.12
CA SER A 139 21.98 2.29 19.06
C SER A 139 22.19 0.84 19.47
N GLU A 140 22.40 0.58 20.76
CA GLU A 140 22.42 -0.79 21.28
C GLU A 140 21.05 -1.43 21.06
N ARG A 141 20.98 -2.36 20.11
CA ARG A 141 19.78 -3.16 19.89
C ARG A 141 19.50 -3.97 21.15
N LYS A 142 18.28 -3.87 21.68
CA LYS A 142 17.87 -4.72 22.81
C LYS A 142 18.00 -6.20 22.41
N ALA A 143 18.37 -7.04 23.38
CA ALA A 143 18.66 -8.46 23.12
C ALA A 143 17.44 -9.26 22.60
N SER A 144 16.22 -8.80 22.88
CA SER A 144 14.97 -9.42 22.45
C SER A 144 13.91 -8.35 22.20
N ILE A 145 13.02 -8.62 21.25
CA ILE A 145 11.87 -7.75 20.98
C ILE A 145 10.90 -7.71 22.18
N MET A 146 10.85 -8.74 23.04
CA MET A 146 10.01 -8.78 24.26
C MET A 146 10.32 -7.65 25.24
N ILE A 147 11.56 -7.15 25.27
CA ILE A 147 12.01 -6.10 26.19
C ILE A 147 12.07 -4.72 25.51
N CYS A 148 11.69 -4.63 24.23
CA CYS A 148 11.54 -3.37 23.52
C CYS A 148 10.36 -2.59 24.05
N ASP A 149 10.46 -1.26 23.95
CA ASP A 149 9.33 -0.41 24.33
C ASP A 149 8.22 -0.64 23.32
N TYR A 150 6.99 -0.77 23.81
CA TYR A 150 5.85 -0.96 22.93
C TYR A 150 5.61 0.31 22.10
N PRO A 151 5.22 0.21 20.82
CA PRO A 151 5.03 1.38 19.98
C PRO A 151 4.05 2.39 20.56
N SER A 152 4.38 3.67 20.44
CA SER A 152 3.54 4.80 20.80
C SER A 152 3.29 5.70 19.59
N SER A 153 2.14 6.37 19.55
CA SER A 153 1.81 7.29 18.46
C SER A 153 2.80 8.45 18.36
N ILE A 154 3.08 8.86 17.13
CA ILE A 154 3.97 9.97 16.77
C ILE A 154 3.12 11.03 16.07
N GLU A 155 2.91 12.16 16.71
CA GLU A 155 1.98 13.20 16.23
C GLU A 155 2.29 13.67 14.79
N MET A 156 3.58 13.87 14.47
CA MET A 156 4.04 14.28 13.14
C MET A 156 3.79 13.25 12.02
N TRP A 157 3.38 12.02 12.34
CA TRP A 157 3.03 11.04 11.31
C TRP A 157 1.57 11.12 10.86
N THR A 158 0.71 11.76 11.65
CA THR A 158 -0.72 11.88 11.33
C THR A 158 -0.94 12.80 10.13
N ASN A 159 -1.54 12.25 9.07
CA ASN A 159 -1.85 12.97 7.84
C ASN A 159 -3.15 12.44 7.20
N GLU A 160 -4.29 12.92 7.70
CA GLU A 160 -5.62 12.53 7.21
C GLU A 160 -5.85 12.85 5.73
N LYS A 161 -5.21 13.92 5.22
CA LYS A 161 -5.31 14.30 3.82
C LYS A 161 -4.72 13.22 2.93
N VAL A 162 -3.51 12.75 3.24
CA VAL A 162 -2.85 11.69 2.46
C VAL A 162 -3.60 10.36 2.58
N GLU A 163 -4.18 10.05 3.75
CA GLU A 163 -5.08 8.90 3.90
C GLU A 163 -6.27 8.98 2.94
N THR A 164 -6.95 10.12 2.91
CA THR A 164 -8.12 10.34 2.06
C THR A 164 -7.79 10.28 0.57
N GLU A 165 -6.65 10.86 0.15
CA GLU A 165 -6.19 10.78 -1.24
C GLU A 165 -5.87 9.33 -1.64
N MET A 166 -5.23 8.57 -0.76
CA MET A 166 -4.91 7.17 -1.02
C MET A 166 -6.16 6.29 -1.08
N ASP A 167 -7.20 6.58 -0.29
CA ASP A 167 -8.48 5.89 -0.37
C ASP A 167 -9.11 6.05 -1.77
N MET A 168 -9.02 7.24 -2.38
CA MET A 168 -9.46 7.46 -3.77
C MET A 168 -8.62 6.68 -4.79
N VAL A 169 -7.30 6.63 -4.58
CA VAL A 169 -6.38 5.82 -5.40
C VAL A 169 -6.76 4.34 -5.33
N LEU A 170 -6.97 3.80 -4.13
CA LEU A 170 -7.32 2.40 -3.92
C LEU A 170 -8.71 2.06 -4.46
N ALA A 171 -9.68 2.97 -4.35
CA ALA A 171 -10.99 2.83 -4.97
C ALA A 171 -10.86 2.73 -6.50
N THR A 172 -10.06 3.60 -7.11
CA THR A 172 -9.77 3.59 -8.56
C THR A 172 -9.11 2.27 -8.98
N VAL A 173 -8.08 1.83 -8.25
CA VAL A 173 -7.39 0.56 -8.51
C VAL A 173 -8.33 -0.64 -8.38
N LYS A 174 -9.22 -0.64 -7.39
CA LYS A 174 -10.22 -1.71 -7.19
C LYS A 174 -11.16 -1.80 -8.39
N THR A 175 -11.65 -0.67 -8.89
CA THR A 175 -12.50 -0.60 -10.07
C THR A 175 -11.76 -1.10 -11.32
N LEU A 176 -10.53 -0.65 -11.54
CA LEU A 176 -9.67 -1.12 -12.64
C LEU A 176 -9.46 -2.64 -12.61
N ARG A 177 -9.15 -3.20 -11.44
CA ARG A 177 -8.94 -4.64 -11.25
C ARG A 177 -10.25 -5.42 -11.46
N ALA A 178 -11.40 -4.89 -11.04
CA ALA A 178 -12.71 -5.50 -11.25
C ALA A 178 -13.09 -5.54 -12.74
N LEU A 179 -12.88 -4.44 -13.47
CA LEU A 179 -13.09 -4.38 -14.92
C LEU A 179 -12.21 -5.40 -15.64
N ARG A 180 -10.92 -5.47 -15.27
CA ARG A 180 -9.99 -6.48 -15.80
C ARG A 180 -10.47 -7.90 -15.52
N ALA A 181 -10.97 -8.19 -14.32
CA ALA A 181 -11.46 -9.52 -13.96
C ALA A 181 -12.66 -9.91 -14.84
N ALA A 182 -13.60 -8.99 -15.05
CA ALA A 182 -14.76 -9.20 -15.92
C ALA A 182 -14.36 -9.46 -17.39
N GLU A 183 -13.33 -8.79 -17.91
CA GLU A 183 -12.81 -9.01 -19.26
C GLU A 183 -11.95 -10.27 -19.41
N SER A 184 -11.15 -10.59 -18.40
CA SER A 184 -10.19 -11.70 -18.40
C SER A 184 -10.83 -13.09 -18.55
N LEU A 185 -12.15 -13.19 -18.43
CA LEU A 185 -12.94 -14.36 -18.86
C LEU A 185 -12.71 -14.73 -20.35
N LYS A 186 -12.03 -13.90 -21.15
CA LYS A 186 -11.76 -14.14 -22.57
C LYS A 186 -10.29 -14.36 -22.97
N ARG A 187 -9.25 -14.04 -22.18
CA ARG A 187 -7.83 -14.05 -22.64
C ARG A 187 -6.75 -14.15 -21.54
N GLN A 188 -5.48 -14.32 -21.96
CA GLN A 188 -4.31 -14.67 -21.14
C GLN A 188 -4.05 -13.73 -19.95
N ARG A 189 -3.71 -14.34 -18.80
CA ARG A 189 -3.68 -13.72 -17.46
C ARG A 189 -2.62 -12.62 -17.26
N ASN A 190 -1.63 -12.48 -18.14
CA ASN A 190 -0.38 -11.75 -17.87
C ASN A 190 -0.11 -10.52 -18.75
N GLU A 191 -1.01 -10.14 -19.65
CA GLU A 191 -0.83 -8.90 -20.44
C GLU A 191 -1.08 -7.66 -19.56
N LYS A 192 -0.28 -6.61 -19.76
CA LYS A 192 -0.49 -5.30 -19.13
C LYS A 192 -1.37 -4.45 -20.04
N PHE A 193 -2.34 -3.76 -19.45
CA PHE A 193 -3.39 -3.01 -20.14
C PHE A 193 -3.06 -1.52 -20.12
N HIS A 194 -3.48 -0.76 -21.14
CA HIS A 194 -3.50 0.71 -21.06
C HIS A 194 -4.88 1.12 -20.54
N ALA A 195 -4.93 2.05 -19.59
CA ALA A 195 -6.21 2.54 -19.07
C ALA A 195 -6.28 4.08 -19.13
N PHE A 196 -7.49 4.59 -19.27
CA PHE A 196 -7.79 6.01 -19.33
C PHE A 196 -8.94 6.30 -18.36
N ALA A 197 -8.87 7.36 -17.58
CA ALA A 197 -9.99 7.76 -16.72
C ALA A 197 -10.51 9.15 -17.12
N LEU A 198 -11.82 9.29 -17.24
CA LEU A 198 -12.49 10.58 -17.42
C LEU A 198 -13.09 11.00 -16.09
N SER A 199 -12.68 12.17 -15.62
CA SER A 199 -13.24 12.78 -14.42
C SER A 199 -14.31 13.82 -14.78
N GLY A 200 -15.47 13.70 -14.14
CA GLY A 200 -16.54 14.70 -14.24
C GLY A 200 -16.29 15.97 -13.40
N ASN A 201 -15.28 15.96 -12.52
CA ASN A 201 -15.01 17.02 -11.56
C ASN A 201 -13.52 17.40 -11.55
N ALA A 202 -13.22 18.70 -11.66
CA ALA A 202 -11.86 19.22 -11.58
C ALA A 202 -11.17 18.92 -10.24
N LEU A 203 -11.93 18.80 -9.14
CA LEU A 203 -11.39 18.44 -7.82
C LEU A 203 -10.87 17.00 -7.80
N THR A 204 -11.66 16.05 -8.30
CA THR A 204 -11.27 14.65 -8.38
C THR A 204 -10.10 14.45 -9.33
N LEU A 205 -10.09 15.14 -10.48
CA LEU A 205 -8.92 15.15 -11.37
C LEU A 205 -7.66 15.65 -10.62
N GLY A 206 -7.77 16.74 -9.88
CA GLY A 206 -6.65 17.34 -9.13
C GLY A 206 -6.03 16.40 -8.10
N ILE A 207 -6.81 15.46 -7.56
CA ILE A 207 -6.35 14.46 -6.60
C ILE A 207 -5.79 13.21 -7.30
N VAL A 208 -6.45 12.70 -8.33
CA VAL A 208 -6.08 11.42 -8.97
C VAL A 208 -4.88 11.60 -9.90
N LYS A 209 -4.79 12.73 -10.61
CA LYS A 209 -3.75 12.99 -11.63
C LYS A 209 -2.32 12.98 -11.07
N PRO A 210 -2.02 13.55 -9.89
CA PRO A 210 -0.70 13.42 -9.28
C PRO A 210 -0.30 11.96 -8.96
N HIS A 211 -1.28 11.09 -8.76
CA HIS A 211 -1.10 9.71 -8.27
C HIS A 211 -1.24 8.64 -9.38
N GLU A 212 -1.06 9.04 -10.65
CA GLU A 212 -1.13 8.13 -11.81
C GLU A 212 -0.10 6.98 -11.71
N LEU A 213 1.07 7.25 -11.13
CA LEU A 213 2.13 6.25 -10.96
C LEU A 213 1.71 5.14 -10.01
N GLU A 214 1.14 5.50 -8.86
CA GLU A 214 0.61 4.59 -7.85
C GLU A 214 -0.51 3.75 -8.43
N ILE A 215 -1.47 4.37 -9.13
CA ILE A 215 -2.60 3.68 -9.76
C ILE A 215 -2.09 2.69 -10.81
N ARG A 216 -1.18 3.12 -11.70
CA ARG A 216 -0.58 2.25 -12.72
C ARG A 216 0.13 1.05 -12.11
N THR A 217 0.87 1.27 -11.04
CA THR A 217 1.65 0.23 -10.35
C THR A 217 0.73 -0.76 -9.65
N LEU A 218 -0.21 -0.29 -8.84
CA LEU A 218 -1.11 -1.13 -8.07
C LEU A 218 -2.13 -1.85 -8.98
N ALA A 219 -2.61 -1.24 -10.06
CA ALA A 219 -3.51 -1.89 -11.02
C ALA A 219 -2.77 -2.81 -12.02
N ASN A 220 -1.43 -2.84 -12.00
CA ASN A 220 -0.58 -3.59 -12.94
C ASN A 220 -0.88 -3.25 -14.41
N LEU A 221 -0.82 -1.95 -14.73
CA LEU A 221 -1.09 -1.36 -16.04
C LEU A 221 0.21 -1.00 -16.78
N SER A 222 0.13 -0.91 -18.12
CA SER A 222 1.19 -0.38 -18.98
C SER A 222 1.23 1.15 -18.92
N SER A 223 0.07 1.80 -19.04
CA SER A 223 -0.12 3.24 -18.87
C SER A 223 -1.47 3.52 -18.20
N PHE A 224 -1.55 4.68 -17.57
CA PHE A 224 -2.77 5.23 -16.99
C PHE A 224 -2.74 6.74 -17.21
N GLU A 225 -3.81 7.30 -17.78
CA GLU A 225 -3.94 8.73 -18.05
C GLU A 225 -5.32 9.24 -17.61
N VAL A 226 -5.37 10.39 -16.94
CA VAL A 226 -6.63 10.99 -16.47
C VAL A 226 -6.92 12.32 -17.18
N MET A 227 -8.15 12.48 -17.69
CA MET A 227 -8.60 13.65 -18.45
C MET A 227 -9.94 14.21 -17.93
N LEU A 228 -10.22 15.49 -18.22
CA LEU A 228 -11.51 16.12 -17.90
C LEU A 228 -12.57 15.82 -18.96
N ARG A 229 -13.81 15.68 -18.51
CA ARG A 229 -14.97 15.56 -19.39
C ARG A 229 -15.19 16.89 -20.14
N GLY A 230 -14.72 16.98 -21.39
CA GLY A 230 -14.88 18.19 -22.22
C GLY A 230 -13.90 18.34 -23.39
N GLU A 231 -12.80 17.57 -23.43
CA GLU A 231 -11.90 17.51 -24.60
C GLU A 231 -12.29 16.30 -25.48
N ASP A 232 -13.44 16.40 -26.17
CA ASP A 232 -13.94 15.30 -26.99
C ASP A 232 -13.18 15.16 -28.32
N LYS A 233 -12.49 14.03 -28.46
CA LYS A 233 -12.83 13.04 -29.50
C LYS A 233 -12.96 11.64 -28.87
N ALA A 234 -14.12 11.43 -28.26
CA ALA A 234 -15.01 10.28 -28.49
C ALA A 234 -15.20 9.21 -27.38
N PHE A 235 -16.49 9.08 -27.02
CA PHE A 235 -17.27 7.93 -26.51
C PHE A 235 -17.46 7.72 -24.99
N VAL A 236 -18.68 7.26 -24.67
CA VAL A 236 -19.44 7.35 -23.39
C VAL A 236 -19.93 5.96 -22.96
N VAL A 237 -19.82 5.61 -21.66
CA VAL A 237 -20.84 4.96 -20.80
C VAL A 237 -20.52 5.21 -19.30
N CYS A 238 -21.51 5.68 -18.55
CA CYS A 238 -21.46 6.15 -17.14
C CYS A 238 -21.52 5.04 -16.06
N TRP A 239 -20.86 5.27 -14.91
CA TRP A 239 -21.38 5.01 -13.55
C TRP A 239 -20.78 6.02 -12.53
N GLU A 240 -21.66 6.75 -11.81
CA GLU A 240 -21.47 7.59 -10.60
C GLU A 240 -20.14 8.33 -10.34
N GLU A 241 -19.62 9.04 -11.36
CA GLU A 241 -18.66 10.19 -11.28
C GLU A 241 -17.18 9.96 -11.66
N ILE A 242 -16.72 8.72 -11.87
CA ILE A 242 -15.42 8.43 -12.50
C ILE A 242 -15.61 7.35 -13.58
N GLU A 243 -15.41 7.71 -14.86
CA GLU A 243 -15.44 6.74 -15.96
C GLU A 243 -14.02 6.19 -16.16
N ILE A 244 -13.85 4.88 -16.06
CA ILE A 244 -12.55 4.21 -16.23
C ILE A 244 -12.62 3.30 -17.46
N TRP A 245 -11.77 3.60 -18.44
CA TRP A 245 -11.63 2.92 -19.73
C TRP A 245 -10.35 2.10 -19.76
N ILE A 246 -10.36 0.99 -20.49
CA ILE A 246 -9.18 0.19 -20.80
C ILE A 246 -9.06 0.14 -22.32
N SER A 247 -7.92 0.53 -22.89
CA SER A 247 -7.67 0.54 -24.34
C SER A 247 -6.48 -0.35 -24.69
N TYR A 248 -6.56 -1.00 -25.84
CA TYR A 248 -5.44 -1.66 -26.51
C TYR A 248 -5.31 -1.10 -27.93
N ASN A 249 -4.07 -0.73 -28.30
CA ASN A 249 -3.58 -0.39 -29.65
C ASN A 249 -4.63 0.02 -30.68
N VAL A 250 -4.75 1.34 -30.92
CA VAL A 250 -5.32 1.97 -32.13
C VAL A 250 -6.45 1.17 -32.78
N LEU A 251 -7.45 0.74 -32.02
CA LEU A 251 -8.71 0.21 -32.51
C LEU A 251 -9.64 0.00 -31.32
N TYR A 252 -10.55 0.97 -31.19
CA TYR A 252 -11.86 0.90 -30.56
C TYR A 252 -12.36 -0.51 -30.24
N PHE A 253 -12.68 -0.79 -28.98
CA PHE A 253 -13.69 -1.80 -28.65
C PHE A 253 -14.63 -1.32 -27.55
N ILE A 254 -15.85 -1.05 -28.01
CA ILE A 254 -17.09 -0.90 -27.27
C ILE A 254 -17.47 -2.29 -26.73
N LEU A 255 -17.67 -2.43 -25.42
CA LEU A 255 -18.41 -3.56 -24.84
C LEU A 255 -19.77 -3.08 -24.32
N CYS A 256 -20.66 -2.83 -25.29
CA CYS A 256 -22.09 -2.83 -25.06
C CYS A 256 -22.57 -4.29 -24.98
N LYS A 257 -23.09 -4.71 -23.82
CA LYS A 257 -24.03 -5.83 -23.70
C LYS A 257 -24.72 -5.79 -22.35
N LEU A 258 -25.90 -5.14 -22.31
CA LEU A 258 -27.18 -5.72 -21.90
C LEU A 258 -28.21 -4.59 -21.73
N CYS A 259 -28.86 -4.23 -22.83
CA CYS A 259 -30.23 -3.74 -22.80
C CYS A 259 -31.04 -4.84 -23.52
N PRO A 260 -31.87 -5.64 -22.81
CA PRO A 260 -32.87 -6.45 -23.47
C PRO A 260 -33.99 -5.52 -23.91
N SER A 261 -34.28 -5.57 -25.21
CA SER A 261 -35.48 -5.03 -25.84
C SER A 261 -36.74 -5.38 -25.05
N PHE A 262 -37.48 -4.36 -24.59
CA PHE A 262 -38.91 -4.12 -24.83
C PHE A 262 -39.31 -2.75 -24.27
#